data_AF-A0A0G0EBV1-F1
#
_entry.id   AF-A0A0G0EBV1-F1
#
_cell.length_a   1.000
_cell.length_b   1.000
_cell.length_c   1.000
_cell.angle_alpha   90.00
_cell.angle_beta   90.00
_cell.angle_gamma   90.00
#
_symmetry.space_group_name_H-M   'P 1'
#
loop_
_entity.id
_entity.type
_entity.pdbx_description
1 polymer ?
#
loop_
_entity_poly.entity_id
_entity_poly.type
_entity_poly.pdbx_seq_one_letter_code
_entity_poly.pdbx_strand_id
1 'polypeptide(L)'
;MIMKNNKKSTVNLSTKHFSRYGEFLVSFELSKYGWNVYNPVYDEYIDLLIHKHVCNNCGKNWNLTPALVCKKCGKDFSKTQKNKIVAKKICQNCKTIMIGNKTRCTKCKSEDLINIPSCDKCGGEVEMFDHFCECGSKKYITKFRTIQVKSSRIEYKSGKSKNTYAVDMKPRDLIKDEFHFYIWCLIDDDDRSHFLVLSVKEFVKMMGESIKGISFFKDQDRQHFSSKDFGRWKVFLNKFNKLE
;
A
#
# COMPACT_ATOMS: atom_id res chain seq x y z
N MET A 1 -25.02 15.00 35.24
CA MET A 1 -24.38 13.73 34.81
C MET A 1 -23.31 14.09 33.80
N ILE A 2 -22.05 14.22 34.23
CA ILE A 2 -20.95 14.65 33.36
C ILE A 2 -20.61 13.46 32.45
N MET A 3 -20.90 13.56 31.15
CA MET A 3 -20.36 12.65 30.15
C MET A 3 -18.85 12.82 30.17
N LYS A 4 -18.13 11.94 30.87
CA LYS A 4 -16.70 11.77 30.67
C LYS A 4 -16.53 11.42 29.20
N ASN A 5 -15.89 12.32 28.44
CA ASN A 5 -15.36 12.01 27.12
C ASN A 5 -14.39 10.83 27.27
N ASN A 6 -14.91 9.61 27.15
CA ASN A 6 -14.11 8.41 27.03
C ASN A 6 -13.45 8.45 25.65
N LYS A 7 -12.38 9.24 25.54
CA LYS A 7 -11.51 9.22 24.37
C LYS A 7 -10.97 7.80 24.27
N LYS A 8 -11.48 7.04 23.30
CA LYS A 8 -11.02 5.67 23.05
C LYS A 8 -9.55 5.76 22.62
N SER A 9 -8.66 5.20 23.43
CA SER A 9 -7.22 5.14 23.17
C SER A 9 -6.77 3.70 22.90
N THR A 10 -5.64 3.53 22.20
CA THR A 10 -5.07 2.22 21.88
C THR A 10 -4.69 1.40 23.11
N VAL A 11 -4.53 2.05 24.27
CA VAL A 11 -4.29 1.38 25.56
C VAL A 11 -5.41 0.42 25.97
N ASN A 12 -6.63 0.65 25.49
CA ASN A 12 -7.80 -0.21 25.78
C ASN A 12 -7.92 -1.40 24.82
N LEU A 13 -7.06 -1.49 23.81
CA LEU A 13 -7.07 -2.62 22.88
C LEU A 13 -6.43 -3.85 23.52
N SER A 14 -7.06 -5.01 23.30
CA SER A 14 -6.43 -6.30 23.58
C SER A 14 -5.18 -6.46 22.71
N THR A 15 -4.24 -7.31 23.13
CA THR A 15 -2.98 -7.53 22.40
C THR A 15 -3.22 -7.89 20.93
N LYS A 16 -4.22 -8.75 20.65
CA LYS A 16 -4.56 -9.15 19.28
C LYS A 16 -5.10 -7.97 18.45
N HIS A 17 -6.00 -7.16 19.01
CA HIS A 17 -6.52 -5.99 18.30
C HIS A 17 -5.46 -4.90 18.12
N PHE A 18 -4.55 -4.74 19.08
CA PHE A 18 -3.44 -3.80 18.99
C PHE A 18 -2.45 -4.19 17.89
N SER A 19 -2.08 -5.49 17.80
CA SER A 19 -1.22 -5.98 16.71
C SER A 19 -1.80 -5.67 15.35
N ARG A 20 -3.08 -6.04 15.15
CA ARG A 20 -3.79 -5.79 13.89
C ARG A 20 -3.95 -4.30 13.58
N TYR A 21 -4.12 -3.47 14.61
CA TYR A 21 -4.16 -2.01 14.44
C TYR A 21 -2.83 -1.48 13.90
N GLY A 22 -1.69 -1.98 14.40
CA GLY A 22 -0.38 -1.61 13.85
C GLY A 22 -0.18 -2.07 12.40
N GLU A 23 -0.61 -3.28 12.05
CA GLU A 23 -0.62 -3.75 10.65
C GLU A 23 -1.41 -2.81 9.72
N PHE A 24 -2.58 -2.36 10.17
CA PHE A 24 -3.39 -1.38 9.42
C PHE A 24 -2.65 -0.05 9.25
N LEU A 25 -2.05 0.49 10.32
CA LEU A 25 -1.30 1.75 10.25
C LEU A 25 -0.10 1.65 9.30
N VAL A 26 0.65 0.55 9.36
CA VAL A 26 1.75 0.28 8.42
C VAL A 26 1.25 0.20 6.99
N SER A 27 0.13 -0.49 6.76
CA SER A 27 -0.50 -0.60 5.44
C SER A 27 -0.87 0.77 4.87
N PHE A 28 -1.50 1.64 5.67
CA PHE A 28 -1.82 3.00 5.27
C PHE A 28 -0.56 3.79 4.92
N GLU A 29 0.50 3.67 5.71
CA GLU A 29 1.71 4.42 5.46
C GLU A 29 2.41 3.95 4.20
N LEU A 30 2.53 2.65 3.98
CA LEU A 30 3.05 2.06 2.73
C LEU A 30 2.30 2.56 1.49
N SER A 31 0.97 2.65 1.56
CA SER A 31 0.16 3.19 0.46
C SER A 31 0.45 4.67 0.16
N LYS A 32 0.81 5.49 1.15
CA LYS A 32 1.25 6.89 0.89
C LYS A 32 2.55 6.94 0.09
N TYR A 33 3.41 5.95 0.22
CA TYR A 33 4.61 5.78 -0.59
C TYR A 33 4.33 5.09 -1.94
N GLY A 34 3.06 4.85 -2.28
CA GLY A 34 2.65 4.30 -3.57
C GLY A 34 2.79 2.79 -3.69
N TRP A 35 2.92 2.07 -2.57
CA TRP A 35 2.89 0.60 -2.55
C TRP A 35 1.45 0.09 -2.58
N ASN A 36 1.21 -0.91 -3.40
CA ASN A 36 0.02 -1.75 -3.30
C ASN A 36 0.26 -2.77 -2.18
N VAL A 37 -0.67 -2.84 -1.24
CA VAL A 37 -0.53 -3.64 -0.01
C VAL A 37 -1.58 -4.75 0.02
N TYR A 38 -1.13 -5.96 0.31
CA TYR A 38 -1.95 -7.17 0.35
C TYR A 38 -1.69 -7.94 1.63
N ASN A 39 -2.74 -8.55 2.17
CA ASN A 39 -2.60 -9.51 3.26
C ASN A 39 -2.44 -10.90 2.65
N PRO A 40 -1.45 -11.70 3.06
CA PRO A 40 -1.34 -13.07 2.62
C PRO A 40 -2.52 -13.89 3.15
N VAL A 41 -2.91 -14.92 2.38
CA VAL A 41 -4.02 -15.82 2.74
C VAL A 41 -3.63 -16.75 3.90
N TYR A 42 -2.36 -17.15 3.94
CA TYR A 42 -1.79 -18.02 4.96
C TYR A 42 -0.71 -17.27 5.73
N ASP A 43 -0.68 -17.49 7.05
CA ASP A 43 0.34 -16.92 7.94
C ASP A 43 1.61 -17.76 7.87
N GLU A 44 2.58 -17.28 7.10
CA GLU A 44 3.94 -17.83 6.99
C GLU A 44 4.98 -16.84 7.54
N TYR A 45 4.68 -16.17 8.67
CA TYR A 45 5.53 -15.10 9.24
C TYR A 45 5.64 -13.86 8.35
N ILE A 46 4.73 -13.71 7.41
CA ILE A 46 4.55 -12.54 6.55
C ILE A 46 3.21 -11.93 6.91
N ASP A 47 3.21 -10.68 7.35
CA ASP A 47 1.99 -9.96 7.67
C ASP A 47 1.46 -9.22 6.44
N LEU A 48 2.36 -8.66 5.62
CA LEU A 48 2.02 -7.94 4.39
C LEU A 48 2.89 -8.36 3.21
N LEU A 49 2.26 -8.52 2.05
CA LEU A 49 2.92 -8.55 0.76
C LEU A 49 2.71 -7.20 0.09
N ILE A 50 3.80 -6.55 -0.33
CA ILE A 50 3.70 -5.28 -1.05
C ILE A 50 4.39 -5.33 -2.39
N HIS A 51 3.81 -4.62 -3.36
CA HIS A 51 4.49 -4.37 -4.62
C HIS A 51 4.27 -2.96 -5.11
N LYS A 52 5.19 -2.52 -5.97
CA LYS A 52 5.12 -1.23 -6.64
C LYS A 52 5.75 -1.33 -8.01
N HIS A 53 5.14 -0.67 -8.98
CA HIS A 53 5.72 -0.53 -10.32
C HIS A 53 6.48 0.79 -10.37
N VAL A 54 7.70 0.76 -10.85
CA VAL A 54 8.50 1.98 -11.02
C VAL A 54 9.07 2.04 -12.43
N CYS A 55 9.22 3.25 -12.94
CA CYS A 55 9.88 3.47 -14.21
C CYS A 55 11.31 2.93 -14.17
N ASN A 56 11.68 2.09 -15.13
CA ASN A 56 13.02 1.53 -15.21
C ASN A 56 14.10 2.61 -15.34
N ASN A 57 13.79 3.72 -16.03
CA ASN A 57 14.77 4.76 -16.32
C ASN A 57 14.91 5.80 -15.19
N CYS A 58 13.81 6.33 -14.65
CA CYS A 58 13.86 7.43 -13.68
C CYS A 58 13.39 7.06 -12.26
N GLY A 59 13.03 5.80 -12.01
CA GLY A 59 12.63 5.30 -10.68
C GLY A 59 11.31 5.84 -10.12
N LYS A 60 10.64 6.77 -10.82
CA LYS A 60 9.33 7.31 -10.42
C LYS A 60 8.26 6.21 -10.42
N ASN A 61 7.26 6.37 -9.57
CA ASN A 61 6.11 5.45 -9.50
C ASN A 61 5.43 5.34 -10.88
N TRP A 62 5.09 4.12 -11.27
CA TRP A 62 4.44 3.81 -12.53
C TRP A 62 2.99 3.42 -12.31
N ASN A 63 2.06 4.20 -12.86
CA ASN A 63 0.65 3.86 -12.80
C ASN A 63 0.31 2.89 -13.95
N LEU A 64 -0.05 1.65 -13.60
CA LEU A 64 -0.50 0.66 -14.59
C LEU A 64 -1.96 0.83 -15.00
N THR A 65 -2.75 1.61 -14.27
CA THR A 65 -4.16 1.80 -14.60
C THR A 65 -4.26 2.62 -15.89
N PRO A 66 -4.79 2.07 -16.99
CA PRO A 66 -4.92 2.81 -18.23
C PRO A 66 -5.88 3.99 -18.03
N ALA A 67 -5.59 5.11 -18.69
CA ALA A 67 -6.51 6.23 -18.70
C ALA A 67 -7.55 6.06 -19.80
N LEU A 68 -8.80 6.43 -19.53
CA LEU A 68 -9.84 6.53 -20.55
C LEU A 68 -9.88 7.97 -21.04
N VAL A 69 -9.43 8.23 -22.27
CA VAL A 69 -9.23 9.60 -22.75
C VAL A 69 -9.94 9.81 -24.09
N CYS A 70 -10.55 10.97 -24.28
CA CYS A 70 -11.07 11.34 -25.59
C CYS A 70 -9.93 11.72 -26.55
N LYS A 71 -9.83 11.03 -27.69
CA LYS A 71 -8.85 11.33 -28.75
C LYS A 71 -8.89 12.78 -29.24
N LYS A 72 -10.08 13.39 -29.25
CA LYS A 72 -10.30 14.70 -29.85
C LYS A 72 -10.02 15.87 -28.90
N CYS A 73 -10.38 15.74 -27.62
CA CYS A 73 -10.31 16.86 -26.67
C CYS A 73 -9.48 16.57 -25.41
N GLY A 74 -8.89 15.39 -25.28
CA GLY A 74 -8.05 15.02 -24.14
C GLY A 74 -8.81 14.87 -22.81
N LYS A 75 -10.15 14.90 -22.82
CA LYS A 75 -10.94 14.72 -21.60
C LYS A 75 -10.74 13.32 -21.01
N ASP A 76 -10.39 13.26 -19.73
CA ASP A 76 -10.19 12.03 -18.94
C ASP A 76 -11.51 11.53 -18.32
N PHE A 77 -11.77 10.23 -18.47
CA PHE A 77 -12.94 9.49 -18.00
C PHE A 77 -12.62 8.41 -16.95
N SER A 78 -11.37 8.24 -16.56
CA SER A 78 -10.85 7.09 -15.79
C SER A 78 -11.44 6.95 -14.38
N LYS A 79 -11.90 8.06 -13.79
CA LYS A 79 -12.45 8.13 -12.42
C LYS A 79 -13.99 8.00 -12.42
N THR A 80 -14.69 8.91 -11.73
CA THR A 80 -16.15 8.94 -11.59
C THR A 80 -16.90 9.39 -12.84
N GLN A 81 -16.20 9.62 -13.96
CA GLN A 81 -16.77 10.18 -15.19
C GLN A 81 -17.14 9.10 -16.22
N LYS A 82 -16.90 7.80 -15.94
CA LYS A 82 -17.22 6.69 -16.87
C LYS A 82 -18.69 6.69 -17.30
N ASN A 83 -19.61 7.09 -16.42
CA ASN A 83 -21.03 7.23 -16.73
C ASN A 83 -21.34 8.31 -17.77
N LYS A 84 -20.41 9.22 -18.06
CA LYS A 84 -20.53 10.25 -19.10
C LYS A 84 -20.04 9.79 -20.47
N ILE A 85 -19.52 8.56 -20.59
CA ILE A 85 -19.17 7.99 -21.90
C ILE A 85 -20.47 7.62 -22.61
N VAL A 86 -20.71 8.24 -23.77
CA VAL A 86 -21.89 7.97 -24.59
C VAL A 86 -21.65 6.71 -25.40
N ALA A 87 -22.44 5.66 -25.15
CA ALA A 87 -22.43 4.45 -25.97
C ALA A 87 -23.06 4.75 -27.34
N LYS A 88 -22.23 5.01 -28.37
CA LYS A 88 -22.69 5.09 -29.76
C LYS A 88 -22.40 3.79 -30.48
N LYS A 89 -23.27 3.45 -31.44
CA LYS A 89 -23.03 2.37 -32.41
C LYS A 89 -23.20 2.89 -33.83
N ILE A 90 -22.39 2.39 -34.75
CA ILE A 90 -22.52 2.66 -36.19
C ILE A 90 -22.82 1.36 -36.90
N CYS A 91 -23.91 1.34 -37.68
CA CYS A 91 -24.21 0.21 -38.55
C CYS A 91 -23.26 0.20 -39.75
N GLN A 92 -22.59 -0.91 -40.01
CA GLN A 92 -21.65 -1.00 -41.13
C GLN A 92 -22.32 -0.94 -42.50
N ASN A 93 -23.53 -1.50 -42.62
CA ASN A 93 -24.23 -1.59 -43.91
C ASN A 93 -24.82 -0.25 -44.35
N CYS A 94 -25.46 0.49 -43.44
CA CYS A 94 -26.17 1.72 -43.79
C CYS A 94 -25.63 2.99 -43.12
N LYS A 95 -24.51 2.88 -42.40
CA LYS A 95 -23.80 3.97 -41.69
C LYS A 95 -24.65 4.75 -40.69
N THR A 96 -25.83 4.25 -40.33
CA THR A 96 -26.72 4.90 -39.35
C THR A 96 -26.09 4.84 -37.96
N ILE A 97 -26.05 6.00 -37.29
CA ILE A 97 -25.56 6.16 -35.92
C ILE A 97 -26.72 5.96 -34.94
N MET A 98 -26.48 5.19 -33.89
CA MET A 98 -27.46 4.91 -32.84
C MET A 98 -26.85 5.15 -31.46
N ILE A 99 -27.67 5.60 -30.51
CA ILE A 99 -27.26 5.80 -29.12
C ILE A 99 -27.86 4.68 -28.26
N GLY A 100 -27.04 4.17 -27.34
CA GLY A 100 -27.40 3.12 -26.40
C GLY A 100 -27.07 1.70 -26.89
N ASN A 101 -27.48 0.71 -26.11
CA ASN A 101 -27.11 -0.69 -26.34
C ASN A 101 -28.07 -1.42 -27.29
N LYS A 102 -28.22 -0.90 -28.52
CA LYS A 102 -29.05 -1.55 -29.55
C LYS A 102 -28.34 -2.78 -30.13
N THR A 103 -29.07 -3.86 -30.36
CA THR A 103 -28.56 -5.11 -30.95
C THR A 103 -28.73 -5.15 -32.48
N ARG A 104 -29.68 -4.39 -33.02
CA ARG A 104 -29.96 -4.30 -34.47
C ARG A 104 -30.03 -2.84 -34.92
N CYS A 105 -29.65 -2.61 -36.18
CA CYS A 105 -29.81 -1.31 -36.82
C CYS A 105 -31.28 -0.89 -36.86
N THR A 106 -31.59 0.33 -36.42
CA THR A 106 -32.96 0.87 -36.48
C THR A 106 -33.46 1.04 -37.91
N LYS A 107 -32.56 1.27 -38.88
CA LYS A 107 -32.88 1.52 -40.29
C LYS A 107 -32.93 0.25 -41.13
N CYS A 108 -31.84 -0.53 -41.18
CA CYS A 108 -31.74 -1.70 -42.07
C CYS A 108 -31.84 -3.05 -41.35
N LYS A 109 -32.12 -3.07 -40.04
CA LYS A 109 -32.22 -4.27 -39.19
C LYS A 109 -30.96 -5.16 -39.10
N SER A 110 -29.88 -4.80 -39.80
CA SER A 110 -28.58 -5.50 -39.71
C SER A 110 -28.05 -5.55 -38.27
N GLU A 111 -27.41 -6.67 -37.93
CA GLU A 111 -26.72 -6.89 -36.66
C GLU A 111 -25.24 -6.46 -36.72
N ASP A 112 -24.74 -6.06 -37.90
CA ASP A 112 -23.38 -5.59 -38.11
C ASP A 112 -23.22 -4.14 -37.60
N LEU A 113 -22.94 -4.03 -36.29
CA LEU A 113 -22.83 -2.78 -35.55
C LEU A 113 -21.45 -2.67 -34.88
N ILE A 114 -20.76 -1.56 -35.08
CA ILE A 114 -19.51 -1.22 -34.37
C ILE A 114 -19.81 -0.32 -33.18
N ASN A 115 -19.24 -0.64 -32.01
CA ASN A 115 -19.30 0.20 -30.82
C ASN A 115 -18.27 1.33 -30.90
N ILE A 116 -18.68 2.56 -30.64
CA ILE A 116 -17.81 3.74 -30.58
C ILE A 116 -18.10 4.49 -29.28
N PRO A 117 -17.40 4.16 -28.18
CA PRO A 117 -17.48 4.91 -26.93
C PRO A 117 -17.13 6.37 -27.23
N SER A 118 -18.03 7.31 -26.92
CA SER A 118 -17.92 8.69 -27.37
C SER A 118 -17.94 9.68 -26.22
N CYS A 119 -17.16 10.76 -26.38
CA CYS A 119 -17.10 11.87 -25.45
C CYS A 119 -18.41 12.67 -25.46
N ASP A 120 -18.99 12.87 -24.28
CA ASP A 120 -20.14 13.76 -24.05
C ASP A 120 -19.92 15.21 -24.52
N LYS A 121 -18.69 15.72 -24.42
CA LYS A 121 -18.39 17.14 -24.73
C LYS A 121 -18.18 17.40 -26.22
N CYS A 122 -17.43 16.56 -26.92
CA CYS A 122 -16.99 16.84 -28.29
C CYS A 122 -17.37 15.77 -29.31
N GLY A 123 -18.03 14.68 -28.86
CA GLY A 123 -18.44 13.57 -29.70
C GLY A 123 -17.31 12.67 -30.20
N GLY A 124 -16.04 12.98 -29.90
CA GLY A 124 -14.89 12.18 -30.31
C GLY A 124 -14.81 10.84 -29.58
N GLU A 125 -14.14 9.87 -30.19
CA GLU A 125 -13.94 8.52 -29.62
C GLU A 125 -13.13 8.59 -28.31
N VAL A 126 -13.53 7.76 -27.35
CA VAL A 126 -12.83 7.53 -26.09
C VAL A 126 -12.06 6.22 -26.22
N GLU A 127 -10.76 6.27 -25.95
CA GLU A 127 -9.89 5.10 -25.98
C GLU A 127 -9.20 4.86 -24.63
N MET A 128 -8.65 3.66 -24.48
CA MET A 128 -7.70 3.38 -23.41
C MET A 128 -6.32 3.86 -23.85
N PHE A 129 -5.70 4.68 -23.01
CA PHE A 129 -4.37 5.18 -23.20
C PHE A 129 -3.44 4.58 -22.15
N ASP A 130 -2.48 3.78 -22.64
CA ASP A 130 -1.46 3.20 -21.78
C ASP A 130 -0.53 4.30 -21.27
N HIS A 131 -0.33 4.31 -19.96
CA HIS A 131 0.56 5.28 -19.35
C HIS A 131 2.02 5.02 -19.73
N PHE A 132 2.70 6.07 -20.18
CA PHE A 132 4.16 6.16 -20.17
C PHE A 132 4.59 7.01 -18.98
N CYS A 133 5.82 6.80 -18.51
CA CYS A 133 6.38 7.68 -17.50
C CYS A 133 6.59 9.08 -18.08
N GLU A 134 6.50 10.11 -17.25
CA GLU A 134 6.81 11.51 -17.61
C GLU A 134 8.18 11.68 -18.30
N CYS A 135 9.15 10.79 -18.03
CA CYS A 135 10.44 10.77 -18.70
C CYS A 135 10.41 10.16 -20.13
N GLY A 136 9.24 9.80 -20.65
CA GLY A 136 9.05 9.17 -21.96
C GLY A 136 9.30 7.66 -21.99
N SER A 137 9.73 7.05 -20.87
CA SER A 137 9.91 5.59 -20.81
C SER A 137 8.57 4.88 -21.02
N LYS A 138 8.62 3.74 -21.73
CA LYS A 138 7.54 2.74 -21.88
C LYS A 138 7.80 1.46 -21.07
N LYS A 139 8.89 1.43 -20.30
CA LYS A 139 9.33 0.26 -19.52
C LYS A 139 9.25 0.56 -18.02
N TYR A 140 8.69 -0.38 -17.29
CA TYR A 140 8.66 -0.39 -15.83
C TYR A 140 9.29 -1.69 -15.30
N ILE A 141 9.70 -1.64 -14.04
CA ILE A 141 10.06 -2.82 -13.25
C ILE A 141 9.10 -2.93 -12.07
N THR A 142 8.87 -4.14 -11.60
CA THR A 142 8.06 -4.39 -10.41
C THR A 142 8.97 -4.73 -9.24
N LYS A 143 8.83 -3.98 -8.15
CA LYS A 143 9.47 -4.29 -6.88
C LYS A 143 8.47 -5.06 -6.02
N PHE A 144 8.92 -6.18 -5.44
CA PHE A 144 8.16 -6.96 -4.48
C PHE A 144 8.91 -6.97 -3.15
N ARG A 145 8.17 -6.89 -2.04
CA ARG A 145 8.69 -7.07 -0.69
C ARG A 145 7.70 -7.86 0.15
N THR A 146 8.23 -8.66 1.05
CA THR A 146 7.47 -9.25 2.15
C THR A 146 7.77 -8.46 3.41
N ILE A 147 6.75 -8.19 4.22
CA ILE A 147 6.87 -7.40 5.44
C ILE A 147 6.35 -8.22 6.61
N GLN A 148 7.12 -8.24 7.69
CA GLN A 148 6.60 -8.59 8.99
C GLN A 148 6.42 -7.33 9.84
N VAL A 149 5.24 -7.20 10.42
CA VAL A 149 4.84 -6.07 11.24
C VAL A 149 4.78 -6.51 12.70
N LYS A 150 5.45 -5.75 13.56
CA LYS A 150 5.32 -5.91 15.01
C LYS A 150 4.88 -4.60 15.62
N SER A 151 4.11 -4.68 16.71
CA SER A 151 3.55 -3.49 17.34
C SER A 151 4.02 -3.36 18.77
N SER A 152 4.43 -2.15 19.16
CA SER A 152 4.88 -1.84 20.52
C SER A 152 4.19 -0.59 21.03
N ARG A 153 3.86 -0.59 22.32
CA ARG A 153 3.35 0.58 23.04
C ARG A 153 4.29 0.88 24.20
N ILE A 154 4.26 2.11 24.68
CA ILE A 154 5.06 2.50 25.84
C ILE A 154 4.70 1.60 27.02
N GLU A 155 5.72 1.03 27.66
CA GLU A 155 5.54 0.16 28.82
C GLU A 155 5.22 0.94 30.09
N TYR A 156 4.35 0.38 30.93
CA TYR A 156 4.01 0.92 32.24
C TYR A 156 4.40 -0.06 33.34
N LYS A 157 4.88 0.45 34.49
CA LYS A 157 5.09 -0.32 35.71
C LYS A 157 4.41 0.39 36.88
N SER A 158 3.48 -0.30 37.53
CA SER A 158 2.70 0.25 38.66
C SER A 158 2.05 1.61 38.34
N GLY A 159 1.49 1.75 37.14
CA GLY A 159 0.83 2.98 36.67
C GLY A 159 1.78 4.11 36.22
N LYS A 160 3.10 3.94 36.34
CA LYS A 160 4.09 4.92 35.83
C LYS A 160 4.66 4.47 34.49
N SER A 161 4.67 5.38 33.52
CA SER A 161 5.31 5.16 32.22
C SER A 161 6.82 4.93 32.40
N LYS A 162 7.34 3.88 31.78
CA LYS A 162 8.79 3.64 31.70
C LYS A 162 9.45 4.46 30.60
N ASN A 163 8.67 5.12 29.73
CA ASN A 163 9.18 5.79 28.52
C ASN A 163 10.06 4.87 27.66
N THR A 164 9.66 3.61 27.52
CA THR A 164 10.40 2.63 26.72
C THR A 164 9.47 1.88 25.79
N TYR A 165 9.91 1.71 24.55
CA TYR A 165 9.42 0.67 23.67
C TYR A 165 10.21 -0.61 23.87
N ALA A 166 9.68 -1.68 23.31
CA ALA A 166 10.41 -2.91 23.16
C ALA A 166 10.25 -3.47 21.75
N VAL A 167 11.33 -4.03 21.23
CA VAL A 167 11.32 -4.86 20.02
C VAL A 167 11.62 -6.30 20.43
N ASP A 168 10.84 -7.23 19.90
CA ASP A 168 10.96 -8.68 20.09
C ASP A 168 11.13 -9.36 18.74
N MET A 169 11.97 -10.38 18.67
CA MET A 169 12.32 -11.04 17.41
C MET A 169 12.40 -12.54 17.56
N LYS A 170 12.03 -13.26 16.49
CA LYS A 170 12.09 -14.72 16.46
C LYS A 170 13.01 -15.20 15.33
N PRO A 171 13.72 -16.32 15.49
CA PRO A 171 14.57 -16.89 14.44
C PRO A 171 13.82 -17.25 13.14
N ARG A 172 12.50 -17.43 13.23
CA ARG A 172 11.63 -17.84 12.12
C ARG A 172 11.17 -16.68 11.23
N ASP A 173 11.50 -15.45 11.59
CA ASP A 173 11.06 -14.20 10.97
C ASP A 173 11.74 -13.95 9.59
N LEU A 174 11.92 -14.97 8.74
CA LEU A 174 12.50 -14.85 7.37
C LEU A 174 13.86 -14.11 7.28
N ILE A 175 14.72 -14.31 8.28
CA ILE A 175 16.00 -13.61 8.48
C ILE A 175 17.09 -13.85 7.42
N LYS A 176 16.78 -14.62 6.37
CA LYS A 176 17.69 -14.89 5.23
C LYS A 176 17.16 -14.34 3.91
N ASP A 177 15.93 -13.85 3.88
CA ASP A 177 15.31 -13.31 2.66
C ASP A 177 15.69 -11.83 2.49
N GLU A 178 16.39 -11.51 1.40
CA GLU A 178 16.83 -10.14 1.11
C GLU A 178 15.68 -9.21 0.68
N PHE A 179 14.54 -9.77 0.26
CA PHE A 179 13.33 -9.01 -0.07
C PHE A 179 12.40 -8.82 1.12
N HIS A 180 12.75 -9.39 2.27
CA HIS A 180 12.00 -9.26 3.50
C HIS A 180 12.42 -8.04 4.32
N PHE A 181 11.43 -7.39 4.93
CA PHE A 181 11.63 -6.22 5.78
C PHE A 181 10.82 -6.34 7.07
N TYR A 182 11.35 -5.75 8.12
CA TYR A 182 10.67 -5.61 9.39
C TYR A 182 10.18 -4.18 9.56
N ILE A 183 8.93 -4.04 9.99
CA ILE A 183 8.37 -2.76 10.37
C ILE A 183 7.79 -2.84 11.78
N TRP A 184 8.39 -2.12 12.72
CA TRP A 184 7.75 -1.93 14.03
C TRP A 184 6.86 -0.70 14.02
N CYS A 185 5.59 -0.87 14.35
CA CYS A 185 4.67 0.22 14.66
C CYS A 185 4.72 0.51 16.16
N LEU A 186 5.27 1.68 16.51
CA LEU A 186 5.46 2.15 17.87
C LEU A 186 4.42 3.22 18.18
N ILE A 187 3.55 2.98 19.16
CA ILE A 187 2.49 3.92 19.56
C ILE A 187 2.86 4.60 20.86
N ASP A 188 2.98 5.93 20.83
CA ASP A 188 3.24 6.74 22.03
C ASP A 188 1.99 6.99 22.88
N ASP A 189 2.17 7.68 24.02
CA ASP A 189 1.12 7.97 24.99
C ASP A 189 0.05 8.94 24.44
N ASP A 190 0.34 9.64 23.32
CA ASP A 190 -0.59 10.52 22.60
C ASP A 190 -1.30 9.80 21.44
N ASP A 191 -1.23 8.46 21.39
CA ASP A 191 -1.70 7.60 20.30
C ASP A 191 -1.08 7.94 18.91
N ARG A 192 0.10 8.58 18.88
CA ARG A 192 0.82 8.83 17.62
C ARG A 192 1.68 7.63 17.27
N SER A 193 1.68 7.29 15.98
CA SER A 193 2.47 6.19 15.45
C SER A 193 3.82 6.64 14.92
N HIS A 194 4.84 5.90 15.30
CA HIS A 194 6.20 5.99 14.81
C HIS A 194 6.59 4.63 14.24
N PHE A 195 7.42 4.61 13.19
CA PHE A 195 7.75 3.36 12.50
C PHE A 195 9.25 3.11 12.50
N LEU A 196 9.71 1.92 12.86
CA LEU A 196 11.08 1.49 12.58
C LEU A 196 11.08 0.61 11.35
N VAL A 197 11.72 1.05 10.27
CA VAL A 197 11.76 0.32 8.99
C VAL A 197 13.18 -0.17 8.74
N LEU A 198 13.35 -1.48 8.67
CA LEU A 198 14.66 -2.11 8.52
C LEU A 198 14.60 -3.28 7.55
N SER A 199 15.65 -3.41 6.73
CA SER A 199 15.91 -4.64 5.98
C SER A 199 16.44 -5.75 6.89
N VAL A 200 16.37 -7.00 6.43
CA VAL A 200 16.99 -8.15 7.11
C VAL A 200 18.48 -7.93 7.42
N LYS A 201 19.25 -7.37 6.47
CA LYS A 201 20.69 -7.11 6.67
C LYS A 201 20.94 -6.11 7.80
N GLU A 202 20.18 -5.02 7.84
CA GLU A 202 20.29 -4.00 8.89
C GLU A 202 19.85 -4.55 10.24
N PHE A 203 18.81 -5.39 10.25
CA PHE A 203 18.36 -6.06 11.44
C PHE A 203 19.45 -6.96 12.04
N VAL A 204 20.02 -7.86 11.23
CA VAL A 204 21.12 -8.75 11.67
C VAL A 204 22.28 -7.94 12.23
N LYS A 205 22.64 -6.82 11.59
CA LYS A 205 23.68 -5.92 12.08
C LYS A 205 23.31 -5.26 13.41
N MET A 206 22.05 -4.83 13.59
CA MET A 206 21.58 -4.20 14.83
C MET A 206 21.56 -5.17 16.02
N MET A 207 21.25 -6.44 15.76
CA MET A 207 21.27 -7.50 16.77
C MET A 207 22.70 -7.92 17.15
N GLY A 208 23.64 -7.88 16.21
CA GLY A 208 25.02 -8.31 16.46
C GLY A 208 25.08 -9.76 16.96
N GLU A 209 25.84 -10.02 18.03
CA GLU A 209 26.00 -11.36 18.58
C GLU A 209 24.74 -11.92 19.28
N SER A 210 23.76 -11.07 19.63
CA SER A 210 22.52 -11.53 20.29
C SER A 210 21.76 -12.55 19.44
N ILE A 211 21.86 -12.45 18.11
CA ILE A 211 21.25 -13.39 17.16
C ILE A 211 21.77 -14.83 17.30
N LYS A 212 22.95 -15.02 17.88
CA LYS A 212 23.54 -16.34 18.15
C LYS A 212 23.28 -16.81 19.59
N GLY A 213 22.67 -15.95 20.41
CA GLY A 213 22.40 -16.24 21.82
C GLY A 213 21.24 -17.21 22.01
N ILE A 214 21.31 -18.00 23.10
CA ILE A 214 20.24 -18.95 23.47
C ILE A 214 18.89 -18.26 23.63
N SER A 215 18.86 -17.03 24.17
CA SER A 215 17.63 -16.25 24.34
C SER A 215 16.93 -15.98 23.01
N PHE A 216 17.69 -15.71 21.94
CA PHE A 216 17.13 -15.52 20.60
C PHE A 216 16.53 -16.83 20.07
N PHE A 217 17.26 -17.95 20.21
CA PHE A 217 16.75 -19.26 19.80
C PHE A 217 15.55 -19.75 20.62
N LYS A 218 15.32 -19.19 21.82
CA LYS A 218 14.16 -19.47 22.69
C LYS A 218 13.00 -18.47 22.52
N ASP A 219 13.06 -17.56 21.56
CA ASP A 219 12.07 -16.49 21.35
C ASP A 219 11.91 -15.57 22.59
N GLN A 220 12.98 -15.37 23.35
CA GLN A 220 13.00 -14.57 24.58
C GLN A 220 13.85 -13.30 24.47
N ASP A 221 14.51 -13.07 23.35
CA ASP A 221 15.32 -11.86 23.16
C ASP A 221 14.42 -10.65 22.87
N ARG A 222 14.39 -9.73 23.84
CA ARG A 222 13.59 -8.51 23.78
C ARG A 222 14.47 -7.34 24.16
N GLN A 223 14.53 -6.35 23.26
CA GLN A 223 15.38 -5.19 23.45
C GLN A 223 14.53 -3.95 23.71
N HIS A 224 14.78 -3.33 24.85
CA HIS A 224 14.14 -2.08 25.24
C HIS A 224 14.96 -0.89 24.79
N PHE A 225 14.27 0.19 24.43
CA PHE A 225 14.90 1.46 24.10
C PHE A 225 13.98 2.63 24.44
N SER A 226 14.58 3.80 24.64
CA SER A 226 13.90 5.05 24.99
C SER A 226 12.84 5.43 23.95
N SER A 227 11.62 5.71 24.40
CA SER A 227 10.55 6.25 23.54
C SER A 227 10.75 7.74 23.21
N LYS A 228 11.72 8.40 23.85
CA LYS A 228 11.98 9.84 23.66
C LYS A 228 13.02 10.10 22.58
N ASP A 229 14.14 9.38 22.62
CA ASP A 229 15.28 9.59 21.73
C ASP A 229 15.51 8.43 20.73
N PHE A 230 14.85 7.30 20.93
CA PHE A 230 14.98 6.06 20.13
C PHE A 230 16.38 5.42 20.14
N GLY A 231 17.36 6.02 20.81
CA GLY A 231 18.75 5.57 20.88
C GLY A 231 19.32 5.14 19.52
N ARG A 232 19.93 3.95 19.50
CA ARG A 232 20.48 3.35 18.28
C ARG A 232 19.44 3.04 17.20
N TRP A 233 18.16 2.93 17.56
CA TRP A 233 17.08 2.63 16.63
C TRP A 233 16.61 3.85 15.84
N LYS A 234 16.98 5.07 16.28
CA LYS A 234 16.61 6.33 15.63
C LYS A 234 16.93 6.37 14.13
N VAL A 235 18.00 5.70 13.70
CA VAL A 235 18.41 5.64 12.29
C VAL A 235 17.39 4.97 11.37
N PHE A 236 16.46 4.18 11.92
CA PHE A 236 15.40 3.47 11.20
C PHE A 236 14.05 4.17 11.25
N LEU A 237 13.95 5.27 12.01
CA LEU A 237 12.70 5.96 12.28
C LEU A 237 12.10 6.56 10.98
N ASN A 238 10.89 6.12 10.66
CA ASN A 238 10.05 6.50 9.53
C ASN A 238 10.75 6.38 8.16
N LYS A 239 11.69 5.43 8.03
CA LYS A 239 12.51 5.23 6.81
C LYS A 239 11.84 4.34 5.75
N PHE A 240 10.58 4.60 5.42
CA PHE A 240 9.84 3.85 4.39
C PHE A 240 10.47 3.92 3.00
N ASN A 241 11.24 4.96 2.71
CA ASN A 241 12.00 5.09 1.47
C ASN A 241 13.05 3.98 1.27
N LYS A 242 13.42 3.23 2.31
CA LYS A 242 14.33 2.08 2.20
C LYS A 242 13.73 0.86 1.51
N LEU A 243 12.40 0.82 1.36
CA LEU A 243 11.71 -0.27 0.68
C LEU A 243 11.89 -0.19 -0.85
N GLU A 244 12.30 0.97 -1.36
CA GLU A 244 12.62 1.20 -2.77
C GLU A 244 13.84 0.39 -3.22
#